data_AF-M6W0D0-F1
#
_entry.id   AF-M6W0D0-F1
#
_cell.length_a   1.000
_cell.length_b   1.000
_cell.length_c   1.000
_cell.angle_alpha   90.00
_cell.angle_beta   90.00
_cell.angle_gamma   90.00
#
_symmetry.space_group_name_H-M   'P 1'
#
loop_
_entity.id
_entity.type
_entity.pdbx_description
1 polymer ?
#
loop_
_entity_poly.entity_id
_entity_poly.type
_entity_poly.pdbx_seq_one_letter_code
_entity_poly.pdbx_strand_id
1 'polypeptide(L)'
;MSEKDLESSDKNPSEIRKDSKPKEFSPWEFAGLGMEFAVIVVGSVYLGDYLDTKFHSSPFGLLGACLLGFSYGIYYIIYRTTLKK
;
A
#
# COMPACT_ATOMS: atom_id res chain seq x y z
N MET A 1 -67.90 -11.26 -15.03
CA MET A 1 -67.06 -10.63 -13.98
C MET A 1 -65.63 -10.72 -14.49
N SER A 2 -65.03 -9.56 -14.81
CA SER A 2 -63.81 -9.41 -15.63
C SER A 2 -62.54 -9.92 -14.97
N GLU A 3 -61.68 -10.53 -15.79
CA GLU A 3 -60.21 -10.52 -15.65
C GLU A 3 -59.67 -9.10 -15.51
N LYS A 4 -58.97 -8.84 -14.41
CA LYS A 4 -58.21 -7.63 -14.01
C LYS A 4 -57.53 -7.98 -12.67
N ASP A 5 -56.26 -7.77 -12.37
CA ASP A 5 -55.17 -7.05 -13.02
C ASP A 5 -53.84 -7.62 -12.50
N LEU A 6 -52.84 -7.51 -13.36
CA LEU A 6 -51.45 -7.87 -13.18
C LEU A 6 -50.71 -6.65 -12.63
N GLU A 7 -50.19 -6.69 -11.39
CA GLU A 7 -49.15 -5.79 -10.84
C GLU A 7 -48.78 -6.34 -9.46
N SER A 8 -47.61 -6.19 -8.88
CA SER A 8 -46.24 -5.85 -9.27
C SER A 8 -45.48 -5.91 -7.95
N SER A 9 -44.23 -6.37 -8.01
CA SER A 9 -43.20 -6.05 -7.02
C SER A 9 -43.49 -6.36 -5.55
N ASP A 10 -43.19 -7.58 -5.12
CA ASP A 10 -42.56 -7.77 -3.81
C ASP A 10 -41.18 -8.40 -4.02
N LYS A 11 -40.26 -7.57 -4.54
CA LYS A 11 -38.84 -7.89 -4.44
C LYS A 11 -38.44 -7.68 -2.99
N ASN A 12 -38.29 -8.81 -2.31
CA ASN A 12 -37.69 -8.98 -0.98
C ASN A 12 -36.69 -7.84 -0.64
N PRO A 13 -36.99 -6.95 0.32
CA PRO A 13 -36.09 -5.84 0.69
C PRO A 13 -34.85 -6.29 1.48
N SER A 14 -34.50 -7.57 1.47
CA SER A 14 -33.36 -8.14 2.21
C SER A 14 -31.99 -7.95 1.51
N GLU A 15 -31.94 -7.36 0.31
CA GLU A 15 -30.68 -7.00 -0.36
C GLU A 15 -30.24 -5.53 -0.15
N ILE A 16 -30.95 -4.76 0.68
CA ILE A 16 -30.50 -3.40 1.02
C ILE A 16 -29.49 -3.48 2.16
N ARG A 17 -28.23 -3.26 1.78
CA ARG A 17 -27.01 -3.09 2.60
C ARG A 17 -26.29 -4.39 2.91
N LYS A 18 -25.67 -4.96 1.87
CA LYS A 18 -24.27 -5.35 2.03
C LYS A 18 -23.55 -4.11 2.57
N ASP A 19 -23.29 -4.17 3.86
CA ASP A 19 -22.47 -3.29 4.65
C ASP A 19 -21.19 -3.02 3.87
N SER A 20 -21.22 -1.96 3.05
CA SER A 20 -20.04 -1.31 2.53
C SER A 20 -19.36 -0.70 3.75
N LYS A 21 -18.74 -1.55 4.57
CA LYS A 21 -17.78 -1.10 5.58
C LYS A 21 -16.86 -0.16 4.81
N PRO A 22 -16.74 1.12 5.19
CA PRO A 22 -15.68 1.93 4.63
C PRO A 22 -14.43 1.08 4.82
N LYS A 23 -13.68 0.82 3.75
CA LYS A 23 -12.47 0.00 3.82
C LYS A 23 -11.63 0.63 4.91
N GLU A 24 -11.71 0.07 6.12
CA GLU A 24 -11.11 0.64 7.32
C GLU A 24 -9.64 0.41 7.09
N PHE A 25 -9.01 1.40 6.47
CA PHE A 25 -7.58 1.43 6.28
C PHE A 25 -6.99 1.39 7.67
N SER A 26 -6.63 0.20 8.11
CA SER A 26 -6.21 -0.03 9.47
C SER A 26 -4.93 0.77 9.67
N PRO A 27 -4.88 1.78 10.57
CA PRO A 27 -3.69 2.61 10.78
C PRO A 27 -2.45 1.75 11.11
N TRP A 28 -2.68 0.55 11.64
CA TRP A 28 -1.68 -0.45 11.92
C TRP A 28 -1.03 -1.06 10.66
N GLU A 29 -1.78 -1.26 9.58
CA GLU A 29 -1.21 -1.73 8.31
C GLU A 29 -0.27 -0.66 7.71
N PHE A 30 -0.60 0.62 7.89
CA PHE A 30 0.28 1.72 7.51
C PHE A 30 1.51 1.82 8.40
N ALA A 31 1.37 1.59 9.72
CA ALA A 31 2.51 1.55 10.63
C ALA A 31 3.50 0.42 10.28
N GLY A 32 2.99 -0.76 9.93
CA GLY A 32 3.82 -1.87 9.43
C GLY A 32 4.55 -1.52 8.13
N LEU A 33 3.82 -0.92 7.17
CA LEU A 33 4.41 -0.43 5.91
C LEU A 33 5.50 0.63 6.13
N GLY A 34 5.27 1.57 7.05
CA GLY A 34 6.24 2.60 7.42
C GLY A 34 7.47 2.03 8.12
N MET A 35 7.31 0.99 8.96
CA MET A 35 8.43 0.31 9.61
C MET A 35 9.31 -0.39 8.58
N GLU A 36 8.73 -1.07 7.60
CA GLU A 36 9.49 -1.72 6.53
C GLU A 36 10.23 -0.72 5.65
N PHE A 37 9.58 0.40 5.33
CA PHE A 37 10.24 1.51 4.66
C PHE A 37 11.41 2.06 5.47
N ALA A 38 11.24 2.24 6.79
CA ALA A 38 12.31 2.70 7.66
C ALA A 38 13.49 1.72 7.68
N VAL A 39 13.23 0.41 7.73
CA VAL A 39 14.28 -0.62 7.66
C VAL A 39 15.02 -0.58 6.32
N ILE A 40 14.30 -0.43 5.20
CA ILE A 40 14.91 -0.30 3.87
C ILE A 40 15.79 0.94 3.80
N VAL A 41 15.29 2.10 4.24
CA VAL A 41 16.04 3.36 4.21
C VAL A 41 17.27 3.31 5.09
N VAL A 42 17.14 2.86 6.35
CA VAL A 42 18.29 2.73 7.27
C VAL A 42 19.30 1.72 6.74
N GLY A 43 18.84 0.58 6.22
CA GLY A 43 19.70 -0.43 5.60
C GLY A 43 20.43 0.10 4.37
N SER A 44 19.75 0.85 3.51
CA SER A 44 20.36 1.48 2.32
C SER A 44 21.35 2.58 2.69
N VAL A 45 21.06 3.39 3.70
CA VAL A 45 22.00 4.42 4.18
C VAL A 45 23.25 3.76 4.78
N TYR A 46 23.08 2.74 5.63
CA TYR A 46 24.20 2.01 6.22
C TYR A 46 25.05 1.29 5.16
N LEU A 47 24.40 0.67 4.17
CA LEU A 47 25.08 0.02 3.06
C LEU A 47 25.79 1.03 2.16
N GLY A 48 25.17 2.19 1.93
CA GLY A 48 25.73 3.32 1.21
C GLY A 48 26.98 3.84 1.88
N ASP A 49 26.93 4.09 3.19
CA ASP A 49 28.06 4.55 4.03
C ASP A 49 29.21 3.53 4.03
N TYR A 50 28.89 2.24 4.12
CA TYR A 50 29.88 1.17 4.01
C TYR A 50 30.55 1.14 2.63
N LEU A 51 29.77 1.26 1.55
CA LEU A 51 30.34 1.35 0.19
C LEU A 51 31.19 2.62 0.02
N ASP A 52 30.72 3.74 0.57
CA ASP A 52 31.37 5.05 0.49
C ASP A 52 32.76 5.01 1.16
N THR A 53 32.82 4.41 2.35
CA THR A 53 34.06 4.14 3.10
C THR A 53 35.00 3.22 2.31
N LYS A 54 34.47 2.20 1.62
CA LYS A 54 35.29 1.23 0.90
C LYS A 54 35.85 1.75 -0.43
N PHE A 55 35.12 2.65 -1.10
CA PHE A 55 35.50 3.18 -2.41
C PHE A 55 36.17 4.56 -2.34
N HIS A 56 36.37 5.14 -1.15
CA HIS A 56 36.85 6.52 -0.94
C HIS A 56 36.06 7.56 -1.76
N SER A 57 34.90 7.19 -2.28
CA SER A 57 34.11 7.95 -3.25
C SER A 57 33.04 8.76 -2.55
N SER A 58 33.40 9.38 -1.42
CA SER A 58 32.48 10.20 -0.65
C SER A 58 32.04 11.42 -1.45
N PRO A 59 30.72 11.65 -1.67
CA PRO A 59 29.53 11.04 -1.06
C PRO A 59 28.65 10.25 -2.07
N PHE A 60 29.22 9.70 -3.14
CA PHE A 60 28.46 9.08 -4.23
C PHE A 60 27.86 7.74 -3.85
N GLY A 61 28.52 6.96 -2.97
CA GLY A 61 28.02 5.67 -2.51
C GLY A 61 26.78 5.84 -1.64
N LEU A 62 26.85 6.78 -0.70
CA LEU A 62 25.71 7.17 0.13
C LEU A 62 24.56 7.74 -0.70
N LEU A 63 24.87 8.65 -1.65
CA LEU A 63 23.87 9.30 -2.49
C LEU A 63 23.16 8.29 -3.40
N GLY A 64 23.91 7.39 -4.04
CA GLY A 64 23.36 6.34 -4.89
C GLY A 64 22.52 5.34 -4.11
N ALA A 65 23.01 4.87 -2.96
CA ALA A 65 22.27 3.95 -2.12
C ALA A 65 21.01 4.59 -1.52
N CYS A 66 21.06 5.87 -1.16
CA CYS A 66 19.89 6.60 -0.67
C CYS A 66 18.83 6.77 -1.78
N LEU A 67 19.23 7.16 -2.99
CA LEU A 67 18.34 7.26 -4.16
C LEU A 67 17.69 5.92 -4.52
N LEU A 68 18.49 4.84 -4.53
CA LEU A 68 17.99 3.50 -4.80
C LEU A 68 17.08 2.99 -3.68
N GLY A 69 17.45 3.19 -2.42
CA GLY A 69 16.68 2.80 -1.24
C GLY A 69 15.34 3.51 -1.16
N PHE A 70 15.30 4.82 -1.44
CA PHE A 70 14.07 5.59 -1.50
C PHE A 70 13.18 5.15 -2.67
N SER A 71 13.75 5.02 -3.87
CA SER A 71 13.00 4.61 -5.05
C SER A 71 12.42 3.21 -4.88
N TYR A 72 13.23 2.28 -4.36
CA TYR A 72 12.80 0.92 -4.06
C TYR A 72 11.76 0.88 -2.94
N GLY A 73 11.92 1.65 -1.87
CA GLY A 73 10.97 1.72 -0.77
C GLY A 73 9.60 2.25 -1.21
N ILE A 74 9.57 3.31 -2.01
CA ILE A 74 8.32 3.86 -2.60
C ILE A 74 7.70 2.85 -3.55
N TYR A 75 8.48 2.24 -4.44
CA TYR A 75 7.99 1.20 -5.36
C TYR A 75 7.41 0.02 -4.58
N TYR A 76 8.06 -0.42 -3.51
CA TYR A 76 7.63 -1.51 -2.65
C TYR A 76 6.29 -1.21 -1.97
N ILE A 77 6.14 0.01 -1.43
CA ILE A 77 4.87 0.47 -0.83
C ILE A 77 3.77 0.41 -1.88
N ILE A 78 3.97 1.04 -3.05
CA ILE A 78 2.96 1.12 -4.12
C ILE A 78 2.62 -0.28 -4.64
N TYR A 79 3.63 -1.11 -4.89
CA TYR A 79 3.46 -2.49 -5.35
C TYR A 79 2.61 -3.28 -4.37
N ARG A 80 2.95 -3.23 -3.07
CA ARG A 80 2.21 -3.97 -2.05
C ARG A 80 0.79 -3.43 -1.86
N THR A 81 0.59 -2.12 -1.85
CA THR A 81 -0.75 -1.53 -1.70
C THR A 81 -1.62 -1.75 -2.93
N THR A 82 -1.03 -1.90 -4.12
CA THR A 82 -1.76 -2.04 -5.40
C THR A 82 -2.03 -3.48 -5.77
N LEU A 83 -1.10 -4.42 -5.51
CA LEU A 83 -1.29 -5.85 -5.83
C LEU A 83 -2.06 -6.64 -4.78
N LYS A 84 -2.19 -6.13 -3.56
CA LYS A 84 -3.01 -6.75 -2.50
C LYS A 84 -4.49 -6.38 -2.68
N LYS A 85 -5.00 -6.48 -3.92
CA LYS A 85 -6.39 -6.19 -4.30
C LYS A 85 -7.16 -7.47 -4.60
#